data_AF-A0A6P2L880-F1
#
_entry.id   AF-A0A6P2L880-F1
#
_cell.length_a   1.000
_cell.length_b   1.000
_cell.length_c   1.000
_cell.angle_alpha   90.00
_cell.angle_beta   90.00
_cell.angle_gamma   90.00
#
_symmetry.space_group_name_H-M   'P 1'
#
loop_
_entity.id
_entity.type
_entity.pdbx_description
1 polymer ?
#
loop_
_entity_poly.entity_id
_entity_poly.type
_entity_poly.pdbx_seq_one_letter_code
_entity_poly.pdbx_strand_id
1 'polypeptide(L)' 'MSMLTSLALAGCLTWSLAACSSGPPKPVLPDGLHRVPVNRVPVRDVPATPDQPAAPDAGDRS' A
#
# COMPACT_ATOMS: atom_id res chain seq x y z
N MET A 1 21.27 -37.71 22.18
CA MET A 1 21.54 -36.26 22.23
C MET A 1 21.33 -35.59 20.86
N SER A 2 21.85 -36.16 19.75
CA SER A 2 21.72 -35.57 18.40
C SER A 2 20.28 -35.32 17.90
N MET A 3 19.36 -36.27 18.09
CA MET A 3 17.96 -36.15 17.61
C MET A 3 17.19 -35.00 18.28
N LEU A 4 17.32 -34.84 19.60
CA LEU A 4 16.65 -33.76 20.34
C LEU A 4 17.15 -32.38 19.89
N THR A 5 18.46 -32.23 19.71
CA THR A 5 19.05 -30.98 19.22
C THR A 5 18.59 -30.67 17.79
N SER A 6 18.51 -31.69 16.93
CA SER A 6 18.01 -31.54 15.56
C SER A 6 16.55 -31.10 15.51
N LEU A 7 15.68 -31.70 16.34
CA LEU A 7 14.28 -31.29 16.48
C LEU A 7 14.14 -29.86 16.99
N ALA A 8 14.94 -29.47 17.99
CA ALA A 8 14.93 -28.11 18.51
C ALA A 8 15.36 -27.09 17.44
N LEU A 9 16.44 -27.38 16.69
CA LEU A 9 16.90 -26.53 15.59
C LEU A 9 15.85 -26.42 14.48
N ALA A 10 15.25 -27.53 14.08
CA ALA A 10 14.19 -27.55 13.08
C ALA A 10 13.02 -26.67 13.52
N GLY A 11 12.55 -26.80 14.76
CA GLY A 11 11.47 -25.99 15.32
C GLY A 11 11.79 -24.50 15.38
N CYS A 12 13.01 -24.13 15.80
CA CYS A 12 13.47 -22.75 15.82
C CYS A 12 13.50 -22.13 14.42
N LEU A 13 13.96 -22.90 13.42
CA LEU A 13 13.99 -22.45 12.04
C LEU A 13 12.57 -22.21 11.49
N THR A 14 11.64 -23.16 11.68
CA THR A 14 10.25 -22.97 11.21
C THR A 14 9.58 -21.77 11.85
N TRP A 15 9.80 -21.56 13.16
CA TRP A 15 9.23 -20.41 13.85
C TRP A 15 9.79 -19.08 13.33
N SER A 16 11.10 -19.03 13.09
CA SER A 16 11.78 -17.84 12.58
C SER A 16 11.31 -17.50 11.16
N LEU A 17 11.16 -18.52 10.31
CA LEU A 17 10.63 -18.35 8.96
C LEU A 17 9.17 -17.84 8.99
N ALA A 18 8.34 -18.40 9.87
CA ALA A 18 6.95 -17.96 10.02
C ALA A 18 6.85 -16.49 10.48
N ALA A 19 7.69 -16.08 11.43
CA ALA A 19 7.72 -14.70 11.93
C ALA A 19 8.16 -13.69 10.85
N CYS A 20 9.11 -14.07 10.00
CA CYS A 20 9.64 -13.22 8.93
C CYS A 20 8.81 -13.25 7.63
N SER A 21 7.75 -14.05 7.57
CA SER A 21 6.89 -14.17 6.38
C SER A 21 5.82 -13.09 6.26
N SER A 22 5.72 -12.17 7.23
CA SER A 22 4.74 -11.08 7.16
C SER A 22 5.21 -10.01 6.16
N GLY A 23 4.35 -9.68 5.20
CA GLY A 23 4.57 -8.54 4.30
C GLY A 23 4.52 -7.21 5.05
N PRO A 24 4.97 -6.10 4.44
CA PRO A 24 4.86 -4.79 5.05
C PRO A 24 3.39 -4.48 5.40
N PRO A 25 3.13 -3.77 6.51
CA PRO A 25 1.78 -3.41 6.89
C PRO A 25 1.11 -2.59 5.78
N LYS A 26 -0.19 -2.82 5.58
CA LYS A 26 -0.94 -2.11 4.53
C LYS A 26 -0.94 -0.60 4.82
N PRO A 27 -0.59 0.25 3.85
CA PRO A 27 -0.70 1.70 4.02
C PRO A 27 -2.15 2.09 4.33
N VAL A 28 -2.34 2.89 5.37
CA VAL A 28 -3.65 3.43 5.72
C VAL A 28 -3.75 4.85 5.15
N LEU A 29 -4.77 5.08 4.32
CA LEU A 29 -5.08 6.41 3.82
C LEU A 29 -5.78 7.21 4.93
N PRO A 30 -5.53 8.53 5.06
CA PRO A 30 -6.34 9.36 5.94
C PRO A 30 -7.83 9.21 5.62
N ASP A 31 -8.66 9.13 6.66
CA ASP A 31 -10.12 8.99 6.62
C ASP A 31 -10.82 10.09 5.80
N GLY A 32 -10.14 11.21 5.63
CA GLY A 32 -10.63 12.36 4.90
C GLY A 32 -11.76 13.11 5.61
N LEU A 33 -12.00 12.82 6.89
CA LEU A 33 -12.94 13.56 7.74
C LEU A 33 -12.36 14.94 8.09
N HIS A 34 -11.04 15.04 8.20
CA HIS A 34 -10.31 16.28 8.44
C HIS A 34 -9.55 16.76 7.19
N ARG A 35 -10.20 16.81 6.02
CA ARG A 35 -9.56 17.36 4.81
C ARG A 35 -9.40 18.87 4.93
N VAL A 36 -8.16 19.32 4.90
CA VAL A 36 -7.82 20.74 4.72
C VAL A 36 -8.06 21.11 3.26
N PRO A 37 -8.66 22.29 2.96
CA PRO A 37 -8.76 22.78 1.59
C PRO A 37 -7.40 22.78 0.90
N VAL A 38 -7.32 22.15 -0.27
CA VAL A 38 -6.11 22.19 -1.09
C VAL A 38 -6.00 23.60 -1.67
N ASN A 39 -4.92 24.32 -1.36
CA ASN A 39 -4.60 25.60 -1.98
C ASN A 39 -4.29 25.38 -3.45
N ARG A 40 -5.32 25.35 -4.30
CA ARG A 40 -5.16 25.35 -5.75
C ARG A 40 -4.83 26.77 -6.17
N VAL A 41 -3.55 27.05 -6.42
CA VAL A 41 -3.17 28.18 -7.26
C VAL A 41 -3.86 27.96 -8.62
N PRO A 42 -4.52 28.96 -9.22
CA PRO A 42 -5.04 28.83 -10.58
C PRO A 42 -3.92 28.33 -11.47
N VAL A 43 -4.13 27.17 -12.10
CA VAL A 43 -3.21 26.68 -13.12
C VAL A 43 -3.25 27.72 -14.22
N ARG A 44 -2.21 28.55 -14.33
CA ARG A 44 -2.01 29.38 -15.51
C ARG A 44 -1.97 28.39 -16.68
N ASP A 45 -2.85 28.54 -17.67
CA ASP A 45 -2.96 27.63 -18.82
C ASP A 45 -1.58 27.37 -19.42
N VAL A 46 -0.96 26.25 -19.06
CA VAL A 46 0.21 25.72 -19.76
C VAL A 46 -0.36 24.89 -20.90
N PRO A 47 0.09 25.07 -22.16
CA PRO A 47 -0.41 24.30 -23.28
C PRO A 47 -0.32 22.80 -22.97
N ALA A 48 -1.41 22.07 -23.19
CA ALA A 48 -1.52 20.65 -22.89
C ALA A 48 -0.43 19.85 -23.63
N THR A 49 0.46 19.23 -22.86
CA THR A 49 1.33 18.16 -23.36
C THR A 49 0.51 16.85 -23.39
N PRO A 50 0.58 16.01 -24.44
CA PRO A 50 -0.45 14.99 -24.74
C PRO A 50 -0.56 13.74 -23.85
N ASP A 51 0.01 13.69 -22.65
CA ASP A 51 0.07 12.44 -21.85
C ASP A 51 -0.81 12.50 -20.59
N GLN A 52 -2.12 12.68 -20.79
CA GLN A 52 -3.11 12.54 -19.72
C GLN A 52 -3.76 11.15 -19.80
N PRO A 53 -3.55 10.24 -18.83
CA PRO A 53 -4.33 9.00 -18.73
C PRO A 53 -5.80 9.32 -18.49
N ALA A 54 -6.67 8.61 -19.22
CA ALA A 54 -8.11 8.84 -19.27
C ALA A 54 -8.80 8.78 -17.88
N ALA A 55 -9.78 9.66 -17.70
CA ALA A 55 -10.60 9.80 -16.49
C ALA A 55 -11.44 8.54 -16.22
N PRO A 56 -11.76 8.22 -14.94
CA PRO A 56 -12.73 7.17 -14.65
C PRO A 56 -14.15 7.67 -14.96
N ASP A 57 -14.81 6.90 -15.82
CA ASP A 57 -16.22 6.99 -16.17
C ASP A 57 -17.10 6.74 -14.93
N ALA A 58 -18.07 7.61 -14.73
CA ALA A 58 -19.11 7.44 -13.72
C ALA A 58 -20.41 8.08 -14.25
N GLY A 59 -21.05 7.37 -15.17
CA GLY A 59 -22.36 6.79 -14.91
C GLY A 59 -23.47 7.72 -14.39
N ASP A 60 -24.53 7.77 -15.20
CA ASP A 60 -25.93 7.78 -14.80
C ASP A 60 -26.57 9.13 -14.45
N ARG A 61 -27.47 9.55 -15.34
CA ARG A 61 -28.82 10.02 -14.97
C ARG A 61 -29.74 9.97 -16.19
N SER A 62 -30.90 9.32 -15.96
CA SER A 62 -32.01 9.01 -16.86
C SER A 62 -32.58 10.19 -17.65
#